data_AF-A0A6J5Y6R2-F1
#
_entry.id   AF-A0A6J5Y6R2-F1
#
_cell.length_a   1.000
_cell.length_b   1.000
_cell.length_c   1.000
_cell.angle_alpha   90.00
_cell.angle_beta   90.00
_cell.angle_gamma   90.00
#
_symmetry.space_group_name_H-M   'P 1'
#
loop_
_entity.id
_entity.type
_entity.pdbx_description
1 polymer ?
#
loop_
_entity_poly.entity_id
_entity_poly.type
_entity_poly.pdbx_seq_one_letter_code
_entity_poly.pdbx_strand_id
1 'polypeptide(L)'
;MKEYAAFLLIISLVVPTAEAICPLEVKRSKTWFGVCAKSKSCDNQCRTWERAKHGACNATWRHVLGVREGPFRDCMLLLLL
;
A
#
# COMPACT_ATOMS: atom_id res chain seq x y z
N MET A 1 -43.22 -13.58 5.25
CA MET A 1 -42.28 -12.70 5.99
C MET A 1 -41.32 -13.45 6.92
N LYS A 2 -41.72 -14.54 7.59
CA LYS A 2 -40.88 -15.22 8.61
C LYS A 2 -39.79 -16.13 8.03
N GLU A 3 -40.01 -16.68 6.84
CA GLU A 3 -39.15 -17.70 6.21
C GLU A 3 -37.90 -17.09 5.56
N TYR A 4 -38.01 -15.86 5.05
CA TYR A 4 -36.87 -15.10 4.52
C TYR A 4 -35.92 -14.62 5.62
N ALA A 5 -36.40 -14.42 6.84
CA ALA A 5 -35.58 -13.95 7.95
C ALA A 5 -34.48 -14.97 8.32
N ALA A 6 -34.82 -16.27 8.32
CA ALA A 6 -33.85 -17.32 8.59
C ALA A 6 -32.77 -17.39 7.50
N PHE A 7 -33.16 -17.25 6.24
CA PHE A 7 -32.25 -17.26 5.11
C PHE A 7 -31.26 -16.08 5.15
N LEU A 8 -31.75 -14.88 5.49
CA LEU A 8 -30.92 -13.69 5.64
C LEU A 8 -29.93 -13.82 6.82
N LEU A 9 -30.34 -14.43 7.94
CA LEU A 9 -29.45 -14.67 9.08
C LEU A 9 -28.33 -15.67 8.76
N ILE A 10 -28.61 -16.71 7.98
CA ILE A 10 -27.62 -17.71 7.58
C ILE A 10 -26.55 -17.06 6.66
N ILE A 11 -26.97 -16.18 5.75
CA ILE A 11 -26.03 -15.47 4.86
C ILE A 11 -25.05 -14.60 5.66
N SER A 12 -25.52 -13.87 6.68
CA SER A 12 -24.65 -13.04 7.52
C SER A 12 -23.64 -13.83 8.35
N LEU A 13 -23.92 -15.10 8.66
CA LEU A 13 -23.02 -15.98 9.42
C LEU A 13 -21.96 -16.66 8.54
N VAL A 14 -22.27 -16.89 7.25
CA VAL A 14 -21.40 -17.64 6.32
C VAL A 14 -20.47 -16.73 5.53
N VAL A 15 -20.78 -15.44 5.35
CA VAL A 15 -19.88 -14.50 4.69
C VAL A 15 -18.84 -14.02 5.70
N PRO A 16 -17.58 -14.49 5.66
CA PRO A 16 -16.52 -13.79 6.36
C PRO A 16 -16.46 -12.38 5.77
N THR A 17 -16.47 -11.34 6.61
CA THR A 17 -16.09 -9.99 6.21
C THR A 17 -14.59 -9.98 5.94
N ALA A 18 -14.16 -10.73 4.93
CA ALA A 18 -12.82 -10.76 4.44
C ALA A 18 -12.68 -9.56 3.51
N GLU A 19 -12.51 -8.39 4.13
CA GLU A 19 -11.58 -7.44 3.57
C GLU A 19 -10.25 -8.20 3.53
N ALA A 20 -9.91 -8.80 2.39
CA ALA A 20 -8.57 -9.29 2.14
C ALA A 20 -7.67 -8.06 2.04
N ILE A 21 -7.47 -7.38 3.16
CA ILE A 21 -6.39 -6.43 3.37
C ILE A 21 -5.17 -7.34 3.39
N CYS A 22 -4.60 -7.63 2.21
CA CYS A 22 -3.19 -7.96 2.15
C CYS A 22 -2.52 -6.84 2.94
N PRO A 23 -1.90 -7.09 4.11
CA PRO A 23 -1.21 -6.07 4.86
C PRO A 23 0.08 -5.78 4.09
N LEU A 24 -0.10 -5.05 3.00
CA LEU A 24 0.97 -4.64 2.12
C LEU A 24 1.55 -3.41 2.77
N GLU A 25 2.56 -3.63 3.61
CA GLU A 25 3.20 -2.54 4.30
C GLU A 25 4.05 -1.78 3.27
N VAL A 26 3.55 -0.62 2.84
CA VAL A 26 4.24 0.27 1.92
C VAL A 26 4.98 1.33 2.75
N LYS A 27 6.31 1.35 2.65
CA LYS A 27 7.15 2.35 3.32
C LYS A 27 7.96 3.14 2.31
N ARG A 28 8.37 4.37 2.66
CA ARG A 28 9.30 5.14 1.83
C ARG A 28 10.70 4.57 1.97
N SER A 29 11.43 4.46 0.85
CA SER A 29 12.83 4.09 0.85
C SER A 29 13.66 5.09 1.68
N LYS A 30 14.52 4.56 2.55
CA LYS A 30 15.47 5.34 3.35
C LYS A 30 16.78 5.59 2.60
N THR A 31 17.03 4.81 1.56
CA THR A 31 18.30 4.86 0.80
C THR A 31 18.16 5.54 -0.56
N TRP A 32 16.92 5.74 -1.03
CA TRP A 32 16.64 6.48 -2.25
C TRP A 32 16.71 7.98 -2.00
N PHE A 33 17.48 8.66 -2.84
CA PHE A 33 17.59 10.12 -2.83
C PHE A 33 17.14 10.70 -4.16
N GLY A 34 16.48 11.86 -4.10
CA GLY A 34 15.99 12.57 -5.29
C GLY A 34 14.68 12.03 -5.87
N VAL A 35 14.29 12.60 -7.01
CA VAL A 35 13.01 12.30 -7.67
C VAL A 35 13.03 10.88 -8.25
N CYS A 36 12.06 10.06 -7.85
CA CYS A 36 11.90 8.73 -8.41
C CYS A 36 11.37 8.83 -9.85
N ALA A 37 12.23 8.67 -10.85
CA ALA A 37 11.86 8.74 -12.26
C ALA A 37 11.38 7.41 -12.84
N LYS A 38 12.10 6.32 -12.50
CA LYS A 38 11.96 4.98 -13.09
C LYS A 38 11.68 3.96 -11.98
N SER A 39 10.49 3.36 -11.97
CA SER A 39 10.11 2.36 -10.97
C SER A 39 11.04 1.15 -10.97
N LYS A 40 11.59 0.74 -12.12
CA LYS A 40 12.54 -0.38 -12.20
C LYS A 40 13.86 -0.12 -11.46
N SER A 41 14.36 1.12 -11.50
CA SER A 41 15.56 1.51 -10.74
C SER A 41 15.27 1.52 -9.24
N CYS A 42 14.10 2.03 -8.86
CA CYS A 42 13.60 2.00 -7.47
C CYS A 42 13.42 0.55 -6.97
N ASP A 43 12.78 -0.33 -7.75
CA ASP A 43 12.59 -1.75 -7.43
C ASP A 43 13.92 -2.46 -7.16
N ASN A 44 14.87 -2.32 -8.09
CA ASN A 44 16.19 -2.91 -7.94
C ASN A 44 16.91 -2.40 -6.68
N GLN A 45 16.89 -1.09 -6.42
CA GLN A 45 17.53 -0.54 -5.22
C GLN A 45 16.85 -1.03 -3.94
N CYS A 46 15.52 -1.02 -3.88
CA CYS A 46 14.77 -1.48 -2.72
C CYS A 46 15.06 -2.95 -2.39
N ARG A 47 15.16 -3.80 -3.43
CA ARG A 47 15.49 -5.23 -3.28
C ARG A 47 16.94 -5.44 -2.85
N THR A 48 17.89 -4.70 -3.43
CA THR A 48 19.32 -4.89 -3.16
C THR A 48 19.77 -4.25 -1.84
N TRP A 49 19.31 -3.04 -1.52
CA TRP A 49 19.83 -2.24 -0.41
C TRP A 49 18.98 -2.34 0.85
N GLU A 50 17.66 -2.48 0.69
CA GLU A 50 16.70 -2.47 1.80
C GLU A 50 16.03 -3.83 2.03
N ARG A 51 16.41 -4.85 1.23
CA ARG A 51 15.84 -6.22 1.27
C ARG A 51 14.31 -6.24 1.15
N ALA A 52 13.74 -5.25 0.45
CA ALA A 52 12.31 -5.21 0.19
C ALA A 52 11.91 -6.29 -0.82
N LYS A 53 10.63 -6.67 -0.82
CA LYS A 53 10.12 -7.60 -1.83
C LYS A 53 10.09 -6.94 -3.19
N HIS A 54 9.59 -5.71 -3.26
CA HIS A 54 9.49 -4.88 -4.46
C HIS A 54 9.64 -3.40 -4.10
N GLY A 55 9.81 -2.55 -5.10
CA GLY A 55 9.72 -1.09 -4.98
C GLY A 55 9.12 -0.43 -6.21
N ALA A 56 8.52 0.75 -6.05
CA ALA A 56 7.95 1.53 -7.14
C ALA A 56 7.97 3.04 -6.85
N CYS A 57 7.99 3.83 -7.93
CA CYS A 57 7.81 5.28 -7.78
C CYS A 57 6.34 5.58 -7.47
N ASN A 58 6.11 6.30 -6.37
CA ASN A 58 4.79 6.75 -5.96
C ASN A 58 4.72 8.28 -5.90
N ALA A 59 3.64 8.85 -6.41
CA ALA A 59 3.37 10.27 -6.34
C ALA A 59 2.59 10.56 -5.05
N THR A 60 3.23 11.21 -4.08
CA THR A 60 2.59 11.53 -2.79
C THR A 60 2.52 13.03 -2.57
N TRP A 61 1.38 13.46 -2.04
CA TRP A 61 1.23 14.79 -1.45
C TRP A 61 1.73 14.73 -0.02
N ARG A 62 2.52 15.72 0.40
CA ARG A 62 3.01 15.81 1.77
C ARG A 62 2.53 17.12 2.37
N HIS A 63 2.24 17.11 3.67
CA HIS A 63 1.99 18.34 4.39
C HIS A 63 3.32 18.88 4.91
N VAL A 64 3.74 20.04 4.42
CA VAL A 64 4.93 20.76 4.87
C VAL A 64 4.43 22.02 5.57
N LEU A 65 4.72 22.16 6.86
CA LEU A 65 4.25 23.30 7.68
C LEU A 65 2.73 23.50 7.59
N GLY A 66 1.96 22.40 7.53
CA GLY A 66 0.49 22.43 7.43
C GLY A 66 -0.04 22.64 6.01
N VAL A 67 0.79 23.04 5.05
CA VAL A 67 0.38 23.26 3.65
C VAL A 67 0.55 21.97 2.84
N ARG A 68 -0.43 21.66 1.98
CA ARG A 68 -0.34 20.53 1.05
C ARG A 68 0.62 20.88 -0.09
N GLU A 69 1.77 20.21 -0.12
CA GLU A 69 2.83 20.38 -1.12
C GLU A 69 3.00 19.09 -1.96
N GLY A 70 3.25 19.22 -3.26
CA GLY A 70 3.52 18.07 -4.14
C GLY A 70 3.03 18.22 -5.58
N PRO A 71 2.87 17.09 -6.33
CA PRO A 71 3.10 15.71 -5.90
C PRO A 71 4.59 15.34 -5.98
N PHE A 72 5.15 14.87 -4.87
CA PHE A 72 6.52 14.39 -4.84
C PHE A 72 6.57 12.94 -5.32
N ARG A 73 7.47 12.63 -6.25
CA ARG A 73 7.70 11.26 -6.71
C ARG A 73 8.78 10.62 -5.87
N ASP A 74 8.35 9.76 -4.95
CA ASP A 74 9.21 9.06 -4.00
C ASP A 74 9.32 7.58 -4.37
N CYS A 75 10.45 6.98 -4.05
CA CYS A 75 10.62 5.53 -4.14
C CYS A 75 9.99 4.90 -2.88
N MET A 76 8.95 4.09 -3.09
CA MET A 76 8.30 3.32 -2.04
C MET A 76 8.69 1.86 -2.18
N LEU A 77 8.87 1.20 -1.05
CA LEU A 77 9.18 -0.22 -0.95
C LEU A 77 8.03 -1.00 -0.37
N LEU A 78 7.91 -2.24 -0.83
CA LEU A 78 6.88 -3.20 -0.50
C LEU A 78 7.47 -4.25 0.44
N LEU A 79 7.00 -4.27 1.68
CA LEU A 79 7.34 -5.30 2.64
C LEU A 79 6.14 -6.23 2.78
N LEU A 80 6.35 -7.54 2.60
CA LEU A 80 5.41 -8.53 3.12
C LEU A 80 5.84 -8.83 4.55
N LEU A 81 4.91 -8.66 5.49
CA LEU A 81 5.04 -9.16 6.85
C LEU A 81 4.99 -10.69 6.86
#